data_AF-A0A9D4T7K8-F1
#
_entry.id   AF-A0A9D4T7K8-F1
#
_cell.length_a   1.000
_cell.length_b   1.000
_cell.length_c   1.000
_cell.angle_alpha   90.00
_cell.angle_beta   90.00
_cell.angle_gamma   90.00
#
_symmetry.space_group_name_H-M   'P 1'
#
loop_
_entity.id
_entity.type
_entity.pdbx_description
1 polymer ?
#
loop_
_entity_poly.entity_id
_entity_poly.type
_entity_poly.pdbx_seq_one_letter_code
_entity_poly.pdbx_strand_id
1 'polypeptide(L)'
;MAAHLCLEEAEVVRLVLEFLANRELSISQLALERESGVINDALSDDLLFLRQLILDGQWDDVLDFVQPLEDMEAFDSKRFKFSVLKHKFLELLCIRSEAGLVQSAELGVDEMVACLGALEQCSPSREHYNQLCLLLTFPRLCDHLDYKHWNPSNARINCFREVLPLVEKLLPSPVKSPVSVQRTSSGDRLVQLLIKGILYESCVNLCQKKATLPPSSTQDDEFHFAELLGSADADLSLLSWLQCLPPEVFSYPFEQKVLNVDIRQLVKPFLEASWTEQILATPIKPRVFPHSAVPRTPMSRSLIMASMEGGLFSAGSHPALSGCAKMALSMADLSSSIADTSPYICPNKCH
;
A
#
# COMPACT_ATOMS: atom_id res chain seq x y z
N MET A 1 17.16 25.26 -28.60
CA MET A 1 17.48 24.13 -27.68
C MET A 1 16.16 23.67 -27.06
N ALA A 2 15.67 22.47 -27.38
CA ALA A 2 14.38 21.98 -26.85
C ALA A 2 14.56 21.49 -25.41
N ALA A 3 13.73 21.95 -24.50
CA ALA A 3 13.69 21.43 -23.13
C ALA A 3 12.88 20.12 -23.14
N HIS A 4 13.34 19.13 -22.41
CA HIS A 4 12.67 17.83 -22.30
C HIS A 4 12.38 17.53 -20.83
N LEU A 5 11.11 17.32 -20.51
CA LEU A 5 10.64 16.88 -19.20
C LEU A 5 10.21 15.42 -19.32
N CYS A 6 10.78 14.54 -18.50
CA CYS A 6 10.35 13.15 -18.39
C CYS A 6 9.81 12.93 -16.98
N LEU A 7 8.60 12.38 -16.86
CA LEU A 7 7.97 12.01 -15.60
C LEU A 7 7.66 10.51 -15.62
N GLU A 8 8.12 9.77 -14.62
CA GLU A 8 7.79 8.35 -14.48
C GLU A 8 6.65 8.19 -13.45
N GLU A 9 5.56 7.50 -13.78
CA GLU A 9 4.47 7.26 -12.83
C GLU A 9 4.94 6.50 -11.59
N ALA A 10 5.96 5.65 -11.72
CA ALA A 10 6.60 4.99 -10.58
C ALA A 10 7.18 5.99 -9.55
N GLU A 11 7.67 7.15 -9.99
CA GLU A 11 8.16 8.21 -9.10
C GLU A 11 7.00 8.89 -8.36
N VAL A 12 5.85 9.06 -9.04
CA VAL A 12 4.62 9.54 -8.40
C VAL A 12 4.15 8.56 -7.32
N VAL A 13 4.18 7.26 -7.59
CA VAL A 13 3.85 6.23 -6.59
C VAL A 13 4.81 6.30 -5.39
N ARG A 14 6.12 6.48 -5.61
CA ARG A 14 7.11 6.66 -4.53
C ARG A 14 6.83 7.90 -3.67
N LEU A 15 6.39 9.01 -4.28
CA LEU A 15 5.96 10.21 -3.54
C LEU A 15 4.76 9.92 -2.61
N VAL A 16 3.79 9.14 -3.09
CA VAL A 16 2.63 8.73 -2.29
C VAL A 16 3.04 7.76 -1.17
N LEU A 17 3.87 6.76 -1.47
CA LEU A 17 4.38 5.82 -0.48
C LEU A 17 5.13 6.52 0.65
N GLU A 18 5.97 7.49 0.32
CA GLU A 18 6.64 8.33 1.32
C GLU A 18 5.64 9.09 2.21
N PHE A 19 4.65 9.73 1.60
CA PHE A 19 3.61 10.47 2.32
C PHE A 19 2.86 9.56 3.31
N LEU A 20 2.50 8.35 2.89
CA LEU A 20 1.82 7.34 3.71
C LEU A 20 2.72 6.86 4.85
N ALA A 21 3.99 6.55 4.56
CA ALA A 21 4.95 6.07 5.54
C ALA A 21 5.22 7.11 6.65
N ASN A 22 5.40 8.39 6.29
CA ASN A 22 5.61 9.49 7.24
C ASN A 22 4.43 9.71 8.21
N ARG A 23 3.24 9.20 7.86
CA ARG A 23 1.99 9.34 8.64
C ARG A 23 1.51 8.01 9.23
N GLU A 24 2.36 6.98 9.18
CA GLU A 24 2.08 5.64 9.69
C GLU A 24 0.78 5.04 9.11
N LEU A 25 0.45 5.37 7.85
CA LEU A 25 -0.70 4.83 7.11
C LEU A 25 -0.34 3.49 6.44
N SER A 26 0.21 2.58 7.23
CA SER A 26 0.90 1.38 6.76
C SER A 26 0.01 0.42 5.98
N ILE A 27 -1.27 0.31 6.34
CA ILE A 27 -2.22 -0.55 5.61
C ILE A 27 -2.32 -0.11 4.14
N SER A 28 -2.56 1.18 3.92
CA SER A 28 -2.65 1.75 2.57
C SER A 28 -1.31 1.72 1.85
N GLN A 29 -0.20 1.95 2.58
CA GLN A 29 1.14 1.85 2.03
C GLN A 29 1.40 0.46 1.46
N LEU A 30 1.20 -0.58 2.27
CA LEU A 30 1.45 -1.97 1.87
C LEU A 30 0.50 -2.44 0.76
N ALA A 31 -0.76 -1.99 0.78
CA ALA A 31 -1.70 -2.27 -0.30
C ALA A 31 -1.21 -1.65 -1.63
N LEU A 32 -0.75 -0.40 -1.61
CA LEU A 32 -0.21 0.27 -2.78
C LEU A 32 1.08 -0.39 -3.28
N GLU A 33 1.99 -0.80 -2.38
CA GLU A 33 3.19 -1.55 -2.76
C GLU A 33 2.84 -2.87 -3.46
N ARG A 34 1.87 -3.63 -2.93
CA ARG A 34 1.42 -4.90 -3.51
C ARG A 34 0.71 -4.70 -4.86
N GLU A 35 -0.13 -3.68 -5.00
CA GLU A 35 -0.87 -3.42 -6.24
C GLU A 35 0.04 -2.87 -7.35
N SER A 36 0.97 -1.99 -6.99
CA SER A 36 1.84 -1.30 -7.95
C SER A 36 3.15 -2.04 -8.25
N GLY A 37 3.61 -2.91 -7.34
CA GLY A 37 4.95 -3.50 -7.38
C GLY A 37 6.07 -2.48 -7.11
N VAL A 38 5.74 -1.25 -6.69
CA VAL A 38 6.70 -0.19 -6.43
C VAL A 38 6.96 -0.07 -4.94
N ILE A 39 8.24 -0.03 -4.55
CA ILE A 39 8.68 0.21 -3.18
C ILE A 39 9.50 1.51 -3.16
N ASN A 40 9.29 2.34 -2.15
CA ASN A 40 10.07 3.56 -1.93
C ASN A 40 11.28 3.31 -1.02
N ASP A 41 12.14 2.36 -1.41
CA ASP A 41 13.37 2.05 -0.68
C ASP A 41 14.42 1.48 -1.64
N ALA A 42 15.68 1.58 -1.27
CA ALA A 42 16.82 1.08 -2.05
C ALA A 42 17.42 -0.17 -1.37
N LEU A 43 16.56 -1.13 -1.03
CA LEU A 43 16.95 -2.39 -0.38
C LEU A 43 17.47 -3.41 -1.42
N SER A 44 18.31 -4.35 -0.97
CA SER A 44 18.69 -5.52 -1.77
C SER A 44 17.55 -6.53 -1.84
N ASP A 45 17.59 -7.46 -2.79
CA ASP A 45 16.57 -8.50 -2.92
C ASP A 45 16.45 -9.34 -1.63
N ASP A 46 17.58 -9.66 -0.97
CA ASP A 46 17.60 -10.37 0.31
C ASP A 46 16.92 -9.58 1.43
N LEU A 47 17.16 -8.26 1.50
CA LEU A 47 16.52 -7.39 2.49
C LEU A 47 15.03 -7.20 2.19
N LEU A 48 14.66 -7.13 0.90
CA LEU A 48 13.26 -7.11 0.48
C LEU A 48 12.56 -8.41 0.85
N PHE A 49 13.21 -9.55 0.66
CA PHE A 49 12.67 -10.84 1.03
C PHE A 49 12.43 -10.93 2.55
N LEU A 50 13.44 -10.60 3.36
CA LEU A 50 13.30 -10.52 4.82
C LEU A 50 12.17 -9.57 5.24
N ARG A 51 12.08 -8.39 4.59
CA ARG A 51 10.99 -7.44 4.81
C ARG A 51 9.63 -8.09 4.57
N GLN A 52 9.47 -8.82 3.47
CA GLN A 52 8.20 -9.49 3.15
C GLN A 52 7.84 -10.56 4.17
N LEU A 53 8.79 -11.41 4.59
CA LEU A 53 8.54 -12.40 5.65
C LEU A 53 8.01 -11.74 6.93
N ILE A 54 8.62 -10.63 7.37
CA ILE A 54 8.18 -9.86 8.54
C ILE A 54 6.80 -9.25 8.31
N LEU A 55 6.54 -8.65 7.14
CA LEU A 55 5.26 -8.01 6.82
C LEU A 55 4.12 -9.01 6.66
N ASP A 56 4.42 -10.22 6.23
CA ASP A 56 3.45 -11.32 6.15
C ASP A 56 3.27 -12.03 7.51
N GLY A 57 4.15 -11.77 8.48
CA GLY A 57 4.09 -12.33 9.84
C GLY A 57 4.56 -13.77 9.91
N GLN A 58 5.39 -14.18 8.95
CA GLN A 58 6.01 -15.50 8.89
C GLN A 58 7.23 -15.54 9.83
N TRP A 59 6.95 -15.40 11.13
CA TRP A 59 7.97 -15.15 12.14
C TRP A 59 9.02 -16.26 12.26
N ASP A 60 8.64 -17.51 12.03
CA ASP A 60 9.58 -18.64 12.08
C ASP A 60 10.46 -18.67 10.84
N ASP A 61 9.90 -18.42 9.65
CA ASP A 61 10.67 -18.28 8.40
C ASP A 61 11.66 -17.11 8.47
N VAL A 62 11.34 -16.03 9.20
CA VAL A 62 12.27 -14.92 9.47
C VAL A 62 13.50 -15.41 10.25
N LEU A 63 13.29 -16.24 11.27
CA LEU A 63 14.37 -16.79 12.09
C LEU A 63 15.22 -17.78 11.30
N ASP A 64 14.59 -18.63 10.49
CA ASP A 64 15.27 -19.59 9.62
C ASP A 64 16.09 -18.87 8.54
N PHE A 65 15.56 -17.79 7.97
CA PHE A 65 16.25 -17.00 6.94
C PHE A 65 17.57 -16.40 7.44
N VAL A 66 17.63 -15.92 8.68
CA VAL A 66 18.85 -15.32 9.24
C VAL A 66 19.78 -16.33 9.91
N GLN A 67 19.37 -17.60 10.05
CA GLN A 67 20.18 -18.63 10.66
C GLN A 67 21.61 -18.73 10.08
N PRO A 68 21.83 -18.62 8.75
CA PRO A 68 23.18 -18.61 8.18
C PRO A 68 24.07 -17.44 8.64
N LEU A 69 23.49 -16.35 9.14
CA LEU A 69 24.22 -15.18 9.64
C LEU A 69 24.68 -15.36 11.10
N GLU A 70 24.17 -16.36 11.83
CA GLU A 70 24.49 -16.59 13.25
C GLU A 70 25.95 -16.94 13.50
N ASP A 71 26.61 -17.54 12.51
CA ASP A 71 28.03 -17.88 12.57
C ASP A 71 28.94 -16.65 12.36
N MET A 72 28.37 -15.49 12.01
CA MET A 72 29.13 -14.26 11.77
C MET A 72 29.28 -13.44 13.06
N GLU A 73 30.53 -13.16 13.46
CA GLU A 73 30.82 -12.36 14.67
C GLU A 73 30.20 -10.95 14.65
N ALA A 74 29.97 -10.40 13.46
CA ALA A 74 29.38 -9.07 13.29
C ALA A 74 27.85 -9.07 13.49
N PHE A 75 27.20 -10.22 13.53
CA PHE A 75 25.75 -10.34 13.67
C PHE A 75 25.33 -10.43 15.13
N ASP A 76 24.54 -9.45 15.59
CA ASP A 76 23.92 -9.51 16.92
C ASP A 76 22.65 -10.39 16.88
N SER A 77 22.88 -11.71 16.83
CA SER A 77 21.82 -12.73 16.78
C SER A 77 20.85 -12.61 17.96
N LYS A 78 21.37 -12.34 19.16
CA LYS A 78 20.55 -12.22 20.37
C LYS A 78 19.55 -11.07 20.25
N ARG A 79 20.02 -9.88 19.83
CA ARG A 79 19.15 -8.71 19.64
C ARG A 79 18.18 -8.89 18.49
N PHE A 80 18.61 -9.48 17.38
CA PHE A 80 17.73 -9.77 16.25
C PHE A 80 16.58 -10.69 16.66
N LYS A 81 16.89 -11.83 17.29
CA LYS A 81 15.89 -12.80 17.79
C LYS A 81 14.93 -12.14 18.79
N PHE A 82 15.43 -11.33 19.70
CA PHE A 82 14.59 -10.61 20.66
C PHE A 82 13.59 -9.67 19.98
N SER A 83 14.03 -8.84 19.02
CA SER A 83 13.14 -7.92 18.29
C SER A 83 12.07 -8.67 17.51
N VAL A 84 12.41 -9.76 16.81
CA VAL A 84 11.45 -10.58 16.04
C VAL A 84 10.45 -11.28 16.97
N LEU A 85 10.93 -12.00 17.98
CA LEU A 85 10.07 -12.76 18.90
C LEU A 85 9.17 -11.85 19.74
N LYS A 86 9.62 -10.63 20.06
CA LYS A 86 8.78 -9.64 20.77
C LYS A 86 7.55 -9.30 19.94
N HIS A 87 7.71 -9.08 18.63
CA HIS A 87 6.60 -8.78 17.74
C HIS A 87 5.68 -9.99 17.53
N LYS A 88 6.25 -11.20 17.36
CA LYS A 88 5.49 -12.48 17.36
C LYS A 88 4.61 -12.60 18.61
N PHE A 89 5.19 -12.36 19.79
CA PHE A 89 4.46 -12.42 21.06
C PHE A 89 3.30 -11.41 21.15
N LEU A 90 3.51 -10.16 20.70
CA LEU A 90 2.45 -9.14 20.69
C LEU A 90 1.29 -9.53 19.76
N GLU A 91 1.56 -10.16 18.61
CA GLU A 91 0.51 -10.68 17.74
C GLU A 91 -0.26 -11.83 18.37
N LEU A 92 0.43 -12.79 18.99
CA LEU A 92 -0.22 -13.88 19.73
C LEU A 92 -1.11 -13.35 20.86
N LEU A 93 -0.69 -12.30 21.57
CA LEU A 93 -1.53 -11.62 22.57
C LEU A 93 -2.77 -10.98 21.96
N CYS A 94 -2.64 -10.33 20.81
CA CYS A 94 -3.76 -9.73 20.08
C CYS A 94 -4.75 -10.80 19.64
N ILE A 95 -4.27 -11.88 19.02
CA ILE A 95 -5.09 -13.02 18.60
C ILE A 95 -5.84 -13.60 19.80
N ARG A 96 -5.17 -13.85 20.93
CA ARG A 96 -5.81 -14.35 22.16
C ARG A 96 -6.92 -13.42 22.65
N SER A 97 -6.68 -12.11 22.63
CA SER A 97 -7.64 -11.10 23.10
C SER A 97 -8.91 -11.07 22.24
N GLU A 98 -8.77 -11.21 20.92
CA GLU A 98 -9.89 -11.20 19.97
C GLU A 98 -10.54 -12.59 19.81
N ALA A 99 -9.76 -13.66 20.03
CA ALA A 99 -10.23 -15.05 20.00
C ALA A 99 -11.22 -15.38 21.11
N GLY A 100 -11.46 -14.51 22.10
CA GLY A 100 -12.61 -14.65 23.01
C GLY A 100 -13.98 -14.72 22.29
N LEU A 101 -14.02 -14.43 20.99
CA LEU A 101 -15.20 -14.53 20.11
C LEU A 101 -15.30 -15.84 19.30
N VAL A 102 -14.26 -16.69 19.29
CA VAL A 102 -14.18 -17.95 18.52
C VAL A 102 -13.66 -19.05 19.46
N GLN A 103 -14.12 -20.30 19.33
CA GLN A 103 -13.75 -21.42 20.22
C GLN A 103 -12.25 -21.84 20.18
N SER A 104 -11.34 -20.98 19.69
CA SER A 104 -9.91 -21.23 19.47
C SER A 104 -8.99 -20.73 20.60
N ALA A 105 -9.54 -20.33 21.75
CA ALA A 105 -8.74 -19.75 22.85
C ALA A 105 -7.65 -20.70 23.41
N GLU A 106 -7.84 -22.03 23.28
CA GLU A 106 -6.84 -23.01 23.72
C GLU A 106 -5.70 -23.23 22.69
N LEU A 107 -5.93 -22.92 21.41
CA LEU A 107 -4.99 -23.24 20.32
C LEU A 107 -3.76 -22.32 20.22
N GLY A 108 -3.67 -21.27 21.04
CA GLY A 108 -2.55 -20.32 21.03
C GLY A 108 -1.77 -20.19 22.33
N VAL A 109 -2.16 -20.91 23.39
CA VAL A 109 -1.52 -20.77 24.71
C VAL A 109 -0.14 -21.45 24.71
N ASP A 110 -0.04 -22.67 24.18
CA ASP A 110 1.22 -23.41 24.11
C ASP A 110 2.27 -22.66 23.28
N GLU A 111 1.86 -22.10 22.14
CA GLU A 111 2.73 -21.29 21.28
C GLU A 111 3.18 -20.00 21.99
N MET A 112 2.29 -19.35 22.74
CA MET A 112 2.62 -18.17 23.52
C MET A 112 3.63 -18.47 24.64
N VAL A 113 3.46 -19.59 25.34
CA VAL A 113 4.41 -20.05 26.38
C VAL A 113 5.76 -20.40 25.76
N ALA A 114 5.78 -21.10 24.63
CA ALA A 114 7.00 -21.40 23.89
C ALA A 114 7.71 -20.11 23.44
N CYS A 115 6.96 -19.14 22.92
CA CYS A 115 7.49 -17.84 22.51
C CYS A 115 8.09 -17.05 23.70
N LEU A 116 7.44 -17.08 24.87
CA LEU A 116 7.98 -16.48 26.09
C LEU A 116 9.27 -17.18 26.56
N GLY A 117 9.32 -18.51 26.52
CA GLY A 117 10.51 -19.26 26.85
C GLY A 117 11.70 -18.96 25.92
N ALA A 118 11.43 -18.70 24.63
CA ALA A 118 12.44 -18.24 23.68
C ALA A 118 12.88 -16.80 23.97
N LEU A 119 11.94 -15.91 24.31
CA LEU A 119 12.21 -14.52 24.70
C LEU A 119 13.08 -14.41 25.95
N GLU A 120 12.91 -15.29 26.93
CA GLU A 120 13.72 -15.31 28.15
C GLU A 120 15.22 -15.51 27.84
N GLN A 121 15.52 -16.35 26.84
CA GLN A 121 16.90 -16.67 26.44
C GLN A 121 17.58 -15.49 25.72
N CYS A 122 16.82 -14.72 24.94
CA CYS A 122 17.34 -13.61 24.15
C CYS A 122 17.12 -12.22 24.76
N SER A 123 16.40 -12.11 25.89
CA SER A 123 16.10 -10.83 26.53
C SER A 123 17.37 -10.04 26.90
N PRO A 124 17.38 -8.69 26.71
CA PRO A 124 18.50 -7.85 27.10
C PRO A 124 18.65 -7.75 28.63
N SER A 125 17.54 -7.81 29.38
CA SER A 125 17.55 -7.83 30.85
C SER A 125 16.35 -8.58 31.43
N ARG A 126 16.40 -8.91 32.72
CA ARG A 126 15.29 -9.58 33.42
C ARG A 126 14.07 -8.67 33.54
N GLU A 127 14.28 -7.37 33.68
CA GLU A 127 13.23 -6.36 33.75
C GLU A 127 12.43 -6.30 32.46
N HIS A 128 13.09 -6.34 31.30
CA HIS A 128 12.43 -6.37 29.99
C HIS A 128 11.55 -7.61 29.84
N TYR A 129 12.05 -8.78 30.25
CA TYR A 129 11.25 -10.01 30.23
C TYR A 129 10.05 -9.93 31.18
N ASN A 130 10.24 -9.42 32.40
CA ASN A 130 9.14 -9.22 33.35
C ASN A 130 8.06 -8.27 32.82
N GLN A 131 8.44 -7.22 32.07
CA GLN A 131 7.50 -6.32 31.42
C GLN A 131 6.66 -7.04 30.35
N LEU A 132 7.26 -7.96 29.58
CA LEU A 132 6.52 -8.77 28.60
C LEU A 132 5.53 -9.72 29.30
N CYS A 133 5.95 -10.35 30.41
CA CYS A 133 5.06 -11.18 31.22
C CYS A 133 3.89 -10.37 31.82
N LEU A 134 4.11 -9.11 32.20
CA LEU A 134 3.05 -8.23 32.70
C LEU A 134 1.95 -8.01 31.65
N LEU A 135 2.28 -8.01 30.36
CA LEU A 135 1.30 -7.83 29.28
C LEU A 135 0.23 -8.94 29.26
N LEU A 136 0.53 -10.13 29.79
CA LEU A 136 -0.44 -11.22 29.91
C LEU A 136 -1.63 -10.87 30.79
N THR A 137 -1.44 -9.96 31.74
CA THR A 137 -2.45 -9.54 32.74
C THR A 137 -3.52 -8.62 32.17
N PHE A 138 -3.27 -8.01 31.00
CA PHE A 138 -4.22 -7.11 30.35
C PHE A 138 -5.24 -7.90 29.51
N PRO A 139 -6.56 -7.60 29.61
CA PRO A 139 -7.58 -8.24 28.78
C PRO A 139 -7.41 -7.93 27.29
N ARG A 140 -7.01 -6.69 26.96
CA ARG A 140 -6.68 -6.25 25.61
C ARG A 140 -5.35 -5.53 25.60
N LEU A 141 -4.59 -5.74 24.53
CA LEU A 141 -3.29 -5.09 24.36
C LEU A 141 -3.41 -3.56 24.38
N CYS A 142 -4.47 -3.00 23.82
CA CYS A 142 -4.72 -1.56 23.78
C CYS A 142 -5.02 -0.91 25.15
N ASP A 143 -5.22 -1.70 26.20
CA ASP A 143 -5.42 -1.18 27.56
C ASP A 143 -4.07 -0.74 28.18
N HIS A 144 -2.94 -1.19 27.64
CA HIS A 144 -1.61 -0.73 28.01
C HIS A 144 -1.27 0.60 27.30
N LEU A 145 -0.65 1.55 28.02
CA LEU A 145 -0.37 2.90 27.51
C LEU A 145 0.48 2.88 26.22
N ASP A 146 1.55 2.08 26.22
CA ASP A 146 2.47 1.98 25.07
C ASP A 146 1.85 1.33 23.84
N TYR A 147 0.74 0.60 23.99
CA TYR A 147 0.10 -0.16 22.91
C TYR A 147 -1.29 0.35 22.55
N LYS A 148 -1.68 1.54 23.04
CA LYS A 148 -3.01 2.13 22.82
C LYS A 148 -3.40 2.26 21.34
N HIS A 149 -2.43 2.56 20.48
CA HIS A 149 -2.59 2.74 19.03
C HIS A 149 -1.95 1.61 18.22
N TRP A 150 -1.57 0.52 18.90
CA TRP A 150 -0.92 -0.61 18.26
C TRP A 150 -1.86 -1.28 17.26
N ASN A 151 -1.30 -1.69 16.13
CA ASN A 151 -1.93 -2.56 15.16
C ASN A 151 -0.84 -3.43 14.48
N PRO A 152 -1.18 -4.61 13.97
CA PRO A 152 -0.21 -5.52 13.36
C PRO A 152 0.58 -4.89 12.20
N SER A 153 -0.07 -4.09 11.34
CA SER A 153 0.59 -3.50 10.17
C SER A 153 1.72 -2.53 10.55
N ASN A 154 1.48 -1.61 11.49
CA ASN A 154 2.53 -0.71 11.99
C ASN A 154 3.59 -1.48 12.79
N ALA A 155 3.17 -2.47 13.56
CA ALA A 155 4.07 -3.29 14.37
C ALA A 155 5.09 -4.04 13.49
N ARG A 156 4.64 -4.66 12.40
CA ARG A 156 5.53 -5.37 11.46
C ARG A 156 6.51 -4.43 10.75
N ILE A 157 6.07 -3.23 10.34
CA ILE A 157 6.99 -2.22 9.78
C ILE A 157 8.03 -1.78 10.81
N ASN A 158 7.61 -1.56 12.07
CA ASN A 158 8.52 -1.20 13.15
C ASN A 158 9.52 -2.32 13.45
N CYS A 159 9.09 -3.58 13.43
CA CYS A 159 9.98 -4.75 13.54
C CYS A 159 11.06 -4.71 12.47
N PHE A 160 10.69 -4.55 11.19
CA PHE A 160 11.67 -4.45 10.10
C PHE A 160 12.65 -3.29 10.32
N ARG A 161 12.16 -2.11 10.73
CA ARG A 161 12.99 -0.94 11.04
C ARG A 161 13.98 -1.19 12.18
N GLU A 162 13.59 -1.94 13.20
CA GLU A 162 14.46 -2.31 14.32
C GLU A 162 15.57 -3.28 13.90
N VAL A 163 15.26 -4.25 13.04
CA VAL A 163 16.21 -5.30 12.65
C VAL A 163 17.10 -4.93 11.47
N LEU A 164 16.64 -4.05 10.57
CA LEU A 164 17.38 -3.59 9.39
C LEU A 164 18.85 -3.20 9.69
N PRO A 165 19.16 -2.33 10.67
CA PRO A 165 20.56 -1.95 10.94
C PRO A 165 21.44 -3.11 11.44
N LEU A 166 20.85 -4.22 11.89
CA LEU A 166 21.58 -5.42 12.33
C LEU A 166 21.99 -6.31 11.16
N VAL A 167 21.27 -6.25 10.03
CA VAL A 167 21.45 -7.15 8.88
C VAL A 167 21.91 -6.43 7.60
N GLU A 168 21.70 -5.12 7.48
CA GLU A 168 21.96 -4.35 6.24
C GLU A 168 23.41 -4.47 5.73
N LYS A 169 24.38 -4.63 6.64
CA LYS A 169 25.81 -4.76 6.30
C LYS A 169 26.20 -6.19 5.96
N LEU A 170 25.40 -7.16 6.40
CA LEU A 170 25.64 -8.60 6.25
C LEU A 170 24.96 -9.15 5.00
N LEU A 171 23.91 -8.47 4.52
CA LEU A 171 23.17 -8.78 3.31
C LEU A 171 23.52 -7.75 2.20
N PRO A 172 24.68 -7.89 1.55
CA PRO A 172 25.16 -6.91 0.59
C PRO A 172 24.24 -6.80 -0.63
N SER A 173 23.99 -5.56 -1.04
CA SER A 173 23.30 -5.27 -2.30
C SER A 173 24.24 -5.52 -3.49
N PRO A 174 23.78 -6.15 -4.59
CA PRO A 174 24.55 -6.15 -5.83
C PRO A 174 24.79 -4.69 -6.23
N VAL A 175 26.07 -4.34 -6.45
CA VAL A 175 26.62 -3.01 -6.72
C VAL A 175 25.56 -2.01 -7.22
N LYS A 176 25.06 -1.18 -6.30
CA LYS A 176 24.06 -0.15 -6.61
C LYS A 176 24.65 0.79 -7.66
N SER A 177 24.02 0.88 -8.83
CA SER A 177 24.28 2.03 -9.70
C SER A 177 23.90 3.30 -8.92
N PRO A 178 24.64 4.41 -9.05
CA PRO A 178 24.32 5.67 -8.36
C PRO A 178 22.90 6.19 -8.69
N VAL A 179 22.29 5.66 -9.76
CA VAL A 179 20.93 5.98 -10.20
C VAL A 179 19.85 5.35 -9.33
N SER A 180 20.06 4.18 -8.72
CA SER A 180 19.02 3.51 -7.91
C SER A 180 18.82 4.16 -6.54
N VAL A 181 19.90 4.67 -5.94
CA VAL A 181 19.85 5.43 -4.67
C VAL A 181 19.23 6.82 -4.87
N GLN A 182 19.29 7.37 -6.09
CA GLN A 182 18.77 8.70 -6.40
C GLN A 182 17.25 8.75 -6.63
N ARG A 183 16.54 7.61 -6.63
CA ARG A 183 15.11 7.54 -6.98
C ARG A 183 14.18 7.26 -5.80
N THR A 184 14.67 7.31 -4.56
CA THR A 184 13.82 7.24 -3.35
C THR A 184 13.33 8.63 -2.96
N SER A 185 12.03 8.75 -2.69
CA SER A 185 11.43 9.98 -2.17
C SER A 185 11.69 10.13 -0.67
N SER A 186 12.00 11.36 -0.22
CA SER A 186 12.22 11.70 1.18
C SER A 186 11.92 13.19 1.47
N GLY A 187 11.64 13.51 2.73
CA GLY A 187 11.42 14.88 3.22
C GLY A 187 10.03 15.47 2.94
N ASP A 188 8.98 14.66 2.89
CA ASP A 188 7.61 15.03 2.49
C ASP A 188 7.58 15.66 1.10
N ARG A 189 8.28 15.05 0.13
CA ARG A 189 8.48 15.64 -1.19
C ARG A 189 7.16 15.89 -1.94
N LEU A 190 6.17 15.02 -1.77
CA LEU A 190 4.82 15.23 -2.31
C LEU A 190 4.22 16.54 -1.83
N VAL A 191 4.24 16.78 -0.51
CA VAL A 191 3.70 17.99 0.11
C VAL A 191 4.44 19.23 -0.38
N GLN A 192 5.78 19.15 -0.48
CA GLN A 192 6.57 20.26 -1.02
C GLN A 192 6.22 20.61 -2.46
N LEU A 193 5.97 19.60 -3.31
CA LEU A 193 5.56 19.80 -4.70
C LEU A 193 4.16 20.41 -4.79
N LEU A 194 3.22 19.98 -3.94
CA LEU A 194 1.88 20.56 -3.86
C LEU A 194 1.93 22.02 -3.39
N ILE A 195 2.73 22.35 -2.36
CA ILE A 195 2.92 23.74 -1.92
C ILE A 195 3.48 24.60 -3.06
N LYS A 196 4.47 24.09 -3.80
CA LYS A 196 5.04 24.80 -4.96
C LYS A 196 4.00 24.99 -6.07
N GLY A 197 3.14 24.00 -6.31
CA GLY A 197 2.01 24.09 -7.24
C GLY A 197 1.02 25.18 -6.85
N ILE A 198 0.54 25.17 -5.60
CA ILE A 198 -0.37 26.19 -5.06
C ILE A 198 0.25 27.59 -5.19
N LEU A 199 1.53 27.75 -4.83
CA LEU A 199 2.24 29.02 -4.95
C LEU A 199 2.31 29.50 -6.40
N TYR A 200 2.59 28.59 -7.34
CA TYR A 200 2.65 28.89 -8.76
C TYR A 200 1.29 29.38 -9.28
N GLU A 201 0.22 28.61 -9.02
CA GLU A 201 -1.15 28.97 -9.41
C GLU A 201 -1.60 30.30 -8.79
N SER A 202 -1.28 30.53 -7.51
CA SER A 202 -1.59 31.79 -6.82
C SER A 202 -0.88 32.98 -7.45
N CYS A 203 0.38 32.82 -7.87
CA CYS A 203 1.12 33.87 -8.58
C CYS A 203 0.50 34.17 -9.95
N VAL A 204 0.10 33.14 -10.70
CA VAL A 204 -0.58 33.29 -12.00
C VAL A 204 -1.88 34.09 -11.83
N ASN A 205 -2.71 33.70 -10.86
CA ASN A 205 -3.96 34.40 -10.52
C ASN A 205 -3.73 35.86 -10.10
N LEU A 206 -2.67 36.14 -9.33
CA LEU A 206 -2.31 37.50 -8.96
C LEU A 206 -1.93 38.35 -10.18
N CYS A 207 -1.10 37.80 -11.07
CA CYS A 207 -0.71 38.47 -12.31
C CYS A 207 -1.92 38.78 -13.20
N GLN A 208 -2.87 37.84 -13.31
CA GLN A 208 -4.12 38.04 -14.03
C GLN A 208 -4.97 39.15 -13.40
N LYS A 209 -5.19 39.13 -12.08
CA LYS A 209 -5.95 40.18 -11.39
C LYS A 209 -5.35 41.56 -11.65
N LYS A 210 -4.04 41.70 -11.48
CA LYS A 210 -3.33 42.96 -11.74
C LYS A 210 -3.40 43.43 -13.20
N ALA A 211 -3.53 42.52 -14.16
CA ALA A 211 -3.69 42.87 -15.57
C ALA A 211 -5.12 43.29 -15.95
N THR A 212 -6.14 42.84 -15.21
CA THR A 212 -7.56 43.03 -15.56
C THR A 212 -8.26 44.14 -14.78
N LEU A 213 -7.75 44.57 -13.62
CA LEU A 213 -8.38 45.63 -12.81
C LEU A 213 -7.96 47.05 -13.24
N PRO A 214 -8.91 48.01 -13.37
CA PRO A 214 -8.60 49.41 -13.62
C PRO A 214 -7.95 50.10 -12.39
N PRO A 215 -7.10 51.13 -12.57
CA PRO A 215 -6.26 51.74 -11.52
C PRO A 215 -7.04 52.51 -10.42
N SER A 216 -8.37 52.44 -10.40
CA SER A 216 -9.23 53.26 -9.52
C SER A 216 -9.94 52.49 -8.41
N SER A 217 -9.72 51.18 -8.26
CA SER A 217 -10.34 50.37 -7.20
C SER A 217 -9.34 50.11 -6.05
N THR A 218 -9.33 51.01 -5.08
CA THR A 218 -8.59 50.92 -3.80
C THR A 218 -9.33 50.03 -2.79
N GLN A 219 -9.68 48.80 -3.16
CA GLN A 219 -10.24 47.83 -2.20
C GLN A 219 -9.36 46.58 -2.15
N ASP A 220 -8.69 46.42 -1.00
CA ASP A 220 -7.97 45.25 -0.50
C ASP A 220 -7.35 44.32 -1.55
N ASP A 221 -6.13 44.69 -1.97
CA ASP A 221 -5.15 43.82 -2.66
C ASP A 221 -4.62 42.72 -1.72
N GLU A 222 -5.51 42.00 -1.01
CA GLU A 222 -5.09 40.90 -0.15
C GLU A 222 -4.73 39.67 -1.02
N PHE A 223 -3.52 39.16 -0.84
CA PHE A 223 -3.03 38.00 -1.57
C PHE A 223 -3.73 36.74 -1.05
N HIS A 224 -4.59 36.14 -1.87
CA HIS A 224 -5.27 34.88 -1.56
C HIS A 224 -4.58 33.71 -2.26
N PHE A 225 -4.30 32.66 -1.49
CA PHE A 225 -3.77 31.40 -2.04
C PHE A 225 -4.86 30.63 -2.78
N ALA A 226 -4.47 29.95 -3.85
CA ALA A 226 -5.31 29.02 -4.58
C ALA A 226 -5.75 27.85 -3.67
N GLU A 227 -7.00 27.42 -3.82
CA GLU A 227 -7.51 26.24 -3.11
C GLU A 227 -6.96 24.97 -3.75
N LEU A 228 -6.30 24.12 -2.97
CA LEU A 228 -5.67 22.87 -3.46
C LEU A 228 -6.65 21.94 -4.20
N LEU A 229 -7.92 21.93 -3.80
CA LEU A 229 -8.98 21.09 -4.37
C LEU A 229 -9.91 21.88 -5.32
N GLY A 230 -9.57 23.13 -5.63
CA GLY A 230 -10.36 23.97 -6.53
C GLY A 230 -10.42 23.41 -7.96
N SER A 231 -11.44 23.80 -8.71
CA SER A 231 -11.59 23.38 -10.10
C SER A 231 -10.39 23.85 -10.93
N ALA A 232 -9.74 22.92 -11.60
CA ALA A 232 -8.75 23.21 -12.63
C ALA A 232 -9.48 23.63 -13.92
N ASP A 233 -10.14 24.79 -13.90
CA ASP A 233 -10.62 25.37 -15.14
C ASP A 233 -9.39 25.79 -15.96
N ALA A 234 -9.35 25.40 -17.23
CA ALA A 234 -8.25 25.73 -18.13
C ALA A 234 -8.11 27.26 -18.21
N ASP A 235 -7.10 27.78 -17.51
CA ASP A 235 -6.95 29.20 -17.27
C ASP A 235 -6.44 29.90 -18.54
N LEU A 236 -7.36 30.39 -19.39
CA LEU A 236 -7.07 31.16 -20.61
C LEU A 236 -6.55 32.58 -20.31
N SER A 237 -6.32 32.87 -19.05
CA SER A 237 -5.89 34.14 -18.48
C SER A 237 -4.57 34.63 -19.03
N LEU A 238 -3.63 33.70 -19.29
CA LEU A 238 -2.38 34.00 -19.98
C LEU A 238 -2.63 34.46 -21.42
N LEU A 239 -3.58 33.82 -22.12
CA LEU A 239 -3.95 34.18 -23.49
C LEU A 239 -4.67 35.53 -23.54
N SER A 240 -5.49 35.84 -22.55
CA SER A 240 -6.12 37.16 -22.35
C SER A 240 -5.07 38.25 -22.07
N TRP A 241 -4.09 37.98 -21.20
CA TRP A 241 -3.00 38.92 -20.92
C TRP A 241 -2.13 39.20 -22.16
N LEU A 242 -1.78 38.16 -22.93
CA LEU A 242 -1.03 38.31 -24.18
C LEU A 242 -1.76 39.20 -25.20
N GLN A 243 -3.09 39.18 -25.24
CA GLN A 243 -3.89 40.05 -26.13
C GLN A 243 -3.87 41.53 -25.71
N CYS A 244 -3.46 41.85 -24.49
CA CYS A 244 -3.40 43.21 -23.96
C CYS A 244 -2.02 43.88 -24.12
N LEU A 245 -1.01 43.16 -24.60
CA LEU A 245 0.34 43.72 -24.78
C LEU A 245 0.42 44.62 -26.03
N PRO A 246 1.14 45.75 -25.97
CA PRO A 246 1.37 46.61 -27.14
C PRO A 246 2.02 45.83 -28.29
N PRO A 247 1.71 46.17 -29.55
CA PRO A 247 2.26 45.46 -30.71
C PRO A 247 3.80 45.55 -30.78
N GLU A 248 4.40 46.56 -30.13
CA GLU A 248 5.87 46.69 -30.03
C GLU A 248 6.51 45.56 -29.19
N VAL A 249 5.79 44.91 -28.28
CA VAL A 249 6.34 43.79 -27.47
C VAL A 249 6.54 42.53 -28.33
N PHE A 250 5.80 42.41 -29.43
CA PHE A 250 5.90 41.32 -30.40
C PHE A 250 6.92 41.58 -31.51
N SER A 251 7.66 42.70 -31.46
CA SER A 251 8.63 43.06 -32.50
C SER A 251 9.91 42.22 -32.45
N TYR A 252 10.16 41.54 -31.33
CA TYR A 252 11.19 40.51 -31.24
C TYR A 252 10.59 39.15 -31.66
N PRO A 253 11.18 38.45 -32.65
CA PRO A 253 10.70 37.13 -33.02
C PRO A 253 10.82 36.19 -31.82
N PHE A 254 9.71 35.54 -31.47
CA PHE A 254 9.72 34.50 -30.45
C PHE A 254 10.65 33.37 -30.89
N GLU A 255 11.61 33.01 -30.03
CA GLU A 255 12.27 31.72 -30.15
C GLU A 255 11.25 30.66 -29.71
N GLN A 256 10.63 29.96 -30.66
CA GLN A 256 9.72 28.86 -30.36
C GLN A 256 10.50 27.75 -29.63
N LYS A 257 10.38 27.71 -28.31
CA LYS A 257 10.92 26.65 -27.46
C LYS A 257 9.81 25.66 -27.20
N VAL A 258 9.92 24.48 -27.82
CA VAL A 258 9.04 23.36 -27.53
C VAL A 258 9.54 22.68 -26.26
N LEU A 259 8.65 22.54 -25.28
CA LEU A 259 8.84 21.65 -24.13
C LEU A 259 8.22 20.31 -24.49
N ASN A 260 9.05 19.29 -24.66
CA ASN A 260 8.57 17.93 -24.85
C ASN A 260 8.34 17.32 -23.46
N VAL A 261 7.10 16.95 -23.18
CA VAL A 261 6.73 16.25 -21.94
C VAL A 261 6.48 14.79 -22.28
N ASP A 262 7.29 13.90 -21.72
CA ASP A 262 7.16 12.45 -21.81
C ASP A 262 6.69 11.89 -20.46
N ILE A 263 5.53 11.22 -20.45
CA ILE A 263 5.00 10.56 -19.24
C ILE A 263 5.11 9.06 -19.47
N ARG A 264 5.98 8.42 -18.69
CA ARG A 264 6.17 6.97 -18.72
C ARG A 264 5.20 6.31 -17.77
N GLN A 265 4.23 5.60 -18.34
CA GLN A 265 3.22 4.89 -17.58
C GLN A 265 3.80 3.72 -16.79
N LEU A 266 3.25 3.49 -15.60
CA LEU A 266 3.58 2.36 -14.77
C LEU A 266 2.91 1.09 -15.33
N VAL A 267 3.72 0.07 -15.63
CA VAL A 267 3.21 -1.25 -15.99
C VAL A 267 2.73 -1.96 -14.72
N LYS A 268 1.44 -2.27 -14.66
CA LYS A 268 0.86 -2.97 -13.51
C LYS A 268 1.32 -4.43 -13.46
N PRO A 269 1.74 -4.95 -12.28
CA PRO A 269 2.04 -6.36 -12.12
C PRO A 269 0.78 -7.23 -12.15
N PHE A 270 0.97 -8.53 -12.40
CA PHE A 270 -0.08 -9.53 -12.22
C PHE A 270 -0.25 -9.82 -10.72
N LEU A 271 -1.51 -9.90 -10.26
CA LEU A 271 -1.82 -10.08 -8.83
C LEU A 271 -2.24 -11.53 -8.57
N GLU A 272 -1.52 -12.18 -7.64
CA GLU A 272 -1.84 -13.51 -7.13
C GLU A 272 -2.32 -13.39 -5.68
N ALA A 273 -3.56 -13.82 -5.41
CA ALA A 273 -4.15 -13.74 -4.08
C ALA A 273 -5.23 -14.81 -3.87
N SER A 274 -5.44 -15.19 -2.61
CA SER A 274 -6.65 -15.90 -2.18
C SER A 274 -7.83 -14.92 -2.14
N TRP A 275 -8.44 -14.67 -3.31
CA TRP A 275 -9.54 -13.70 -3.42
C TRP A 275 -10.70 -14.00 -2.49
N THR A 276 -10.95 -15.29 -2.20
CA THR A 276 -11.97 -15.72 -1.24
C THR A 276 -11.68 -15.18 0.16
N GLU A 277 -10.46 -15.33 0.67
CA GLU A 277 -10.09 -14.79 1.99
C GLU A 277 -10.21 -13.27 2.03
N GLN A 278 -9.81 -12.58 0.96
CA GLN A 278 -9.93 -11.12 0.87
C GLN A 278 -11.40 -10.66 0.89
N ILE A 279 -12.31 -11.39 0.23
CA ILE A 279 -13.76 -11.12 0.25
C ILE A 279 -14.37 -11.40 1.63
N LEU A 280 -13.83 -12.39 2.35
CA LEU A 280 -14.30 -12.77 3.69
C LEU A 280 -13.66 -11.95 4.82
N ALA A 281 -12.57 -11.24 4.54
CA ALA A 281 -11.89 -10.39 5.51
C ALA A 281 -12.83 -9.31 6.05
N THR A 282 -12.81 -9.12 7.38
CA THR A 282 -13.63 -8.07 8.00
C THR A 282 -12.99 -6.70 7.72
N PRO A 283 -13.75 -5.72 7.19
CA PRO A 283 -13.19 -4.42 6.86
C PRO A 283 -12.74 -3.67 8.11
N ILE A 284 -11.63 -2.95 7.98
CA ILE A 284 -11.07 -2.12 9.04
C ILE A 284 -11.97 -0.90 9.27
N LYS A 285 -12.36 -0.65 10.52
CA LYS A 285 -13.25 0.46 10.89
C LYS A 285 -12.49 1.50 11.70
N PRO A 286 -12.22 2.70 11.16
CA PRO A 286 -11.66 3.77 11.97
C PRO A 286 -12.70 4.28 12.97
N ARG A 287 -12.26 4.70 14.15
CA ARG A 287 -13.17 5.18 15.21
C ARG A 287 -13.98 6.42 14.80
N VAL A 288 -13.43 7.23 13.88
CA VAL A 288 -14.01 8.50 13.37
C VAL A 288 -14.73 8.30 12.02
N PHE A 289 -14.95 7.06 11.57
CA PHE A 289 -15.68 6.84 10.32
C PHE A 289 -17.14 7.30 10.44
N PRO A 290 -17.77 7.83 9.37
CA PRO A 290 -19.22 8.02 9.35
C PRO A 290 -19.91 6.65 9.45
N HIS A 291 -20.19 6.22 10.69
CA HIS A 291 -20.74 4.90 11.03
C HIS A 291 -22.11 4.62 10.41
N SER A 292 -22.78 5.67 9.90
CA SER A 292 -24.02 5.57 9.11
C SER A 292 -23.80 4.98 7.70
N ALA A 293 -22.59 5.02 7.16
CA ALA A 293 -22.26 4.54 5.82
C ALA A 293 -21.71 3.10 5.78
N VAL A 294 -21.50 2.46 6.94
CA VAL A 294 -20.97 1.08 7.01
C VAL A 294 -22.11 0.09 7.27
N PRO A 295 -22.37 -0.87 6.37
CA PRO A 295 -23.32 -1.95 6.62
C PRO A 295 -22.98 -2.68 7.92
N ARG A 296 -23.96 -2.84 8.81
CA ARG A 296 -23.77 -3.47 10.13
C ARG A 296 -23.60 -4.99 10.04
N THR A 297 -23.94 -5.58 8.91
CA THR A 297 -23.81 -7.01 8.62
C THR A 297 -22.70 -7.23 7.58
N PRO A 298 -21.67 -8.05 7.87
CA PRO A 298 -20.76 -8.52 6.83
C PRO A 298 -21.56 -9.41 5.88
N MET A 299 -21.81 -8.92 4.66
CA MET A 299 -22.56 -9.60 3.60
C MET A 299 -22.06 -11.05 3.36
N SER A 300 -20.77 -11.27 3.59
CA SER A 300 -20.07 -12.54 3.38
C SER A 300 -20.46 -13.65 4.37
N ARG A 301 -20.81 -13.33 5.63
CA ARG A 301 -21.31 -14.36 6.58
C ARG A 301 -22.72 -14.83 6.23
N SER A 302 -23.60 -13.91 5.80
CA SER A 302 -24.95 -14.25 5.39
C SER A 302 -25.00 -15.04 4.08
N LEU A 303 -24.10 -14.79 3.12
CA LEU A 303 -24.03 -15.56 1.87
C LEU A 303 -23.52 -16.99 2.11
N ILE A 304 -22.54 -17.19 3.00
CA ILE A 304 -22.07 -18.53 3.36
C ILE A 304 -23.10 -19.29 4.20
N MET A 305 -23.73 -18.65 5.21
CA MET A 305 -24.83 -19.30 5.95
C MET A 305 -26.01 -19.63 5.03
N ALA A 306 -26.41 -18.74 4.11
CA ALA A 306 -27.47 -19.03 3.15
C ALA A 306 -27.10 -20.17 2.17
N SER A 307 -25.82 -20.31 1.81
CA SER A 307 -25.33 -21.42 0.97
C SER A 307 -25.28 -22.75 1.75
N MET A 308 -24.95 -22.70 3.05
CA MET A 308 -24.93 -23.89 3.93
C MET A 308 -26.33 -24.31 4.43
N GLU A 309 -27.23 -23.36 4.67
CA GLU A 309 -28.62 -23.62 5.09
C GLU A 309 -29.51 -24.13 3.94
N GLY A 310 -29.07 -23.99 2.69
CA GLY A 310 -29.72 -24.57 1.50
C GLY A 310 -29.60 -26.09 1.36
N GLY A 311 -28.92 -26.76 2.31
CA GLY A 311 -28.53 -28.16 2.23
C GLY A 311 -29.18 -29.11 3.23
N LEU A 312 -30.38 -28.86 3.79
CA LEU A 312 -31.06 -29.88 4.60
C LEU A 312 -32.56 -29.65 4.88
N PHE A 313 -33.45 -29.68 3.87
CA PHE A 313 -34.86 -30.04 4.11
C PHE A 313 -35.44 -30.82 2.93
N SER A 314 -35.49 -32.14 3.09
CA SER A 314 -36.34 -33.04 2.31
C SER A 314 -37.70 -33.20 3.01
N ALA A 315 -38.73 -33.31 2.16
CA ALA A 315 -40.04 -33.94 2.40
C ALA A 315 -41.13 -33.14 3.14
N GLY A 316 -42.10 -32.67 2.33
CA GLY A 316 -43.51 -32.90 2.63
C GLY A 316 -44.40 -31.67 2.74
N SER A 317 -45.03 -31.30 1.61
CA SER A 317 -46.45 -30.92 1.43
C SER A 317 -46.66 -29.68 0.56
N HIS A 318 -47.14 -29.91 -0.67
CA HIS A 318 -47.73 -28.97 -1.64
C HIS A 318 -49.01 -28.28 -1.11
N PRO A 319 -49.66 -27.32 -1.83
CA PRO A 319 -49.49 -26.84 -3.22
C PRO A 319 -49.35 -25.28 -3.30
N ALA A 320 -49.20 -24.52 -4.42
CA ALA A 320 -49.52 -24.66 -5.83
C ALA A 320 -48.85 -23.51 -6.67
N LEU A 321 -48.70 -23.73 -8.00
CA LEU A 321 -48.45 -22.79 -9.13
C LEU A 321 -47.13 -21.97 -9.12
N SER A 322 -46.34 -21.80 -10.19
CA SER A 322 -46.38 -22.13 -11.63
C SER A 322 -45.04 -21.69 -12.23
N GLY A 323 -44.49 -22.42 -13.20
CA GLY A 323 -43.41 -21.93 -14.09
C GLY A 323 -42.19 -22.83 -14.22
N CYS A 324 -42.22 -23.72 -15.21
CA CYS A 324 -41.21 -24.74 -15.52
C CYS A 324 -40.26 -24.28 -16.65
N ALA A 325 -38.94 -24.45 -16.48
CA ALA A 325 -37.94 -24.93 -17.46
C ALA A 325 -36.53 -24.82 -16.81
N LYS A 326 -35.84 -25.89 -16.34
CA LYS A 326 -35.09 -26.96 -17.05
C LYS A 326 -34.12 -26.37 -18.10
N MET A 327 -32.80 -26.57 -18.11
CA MET A 327 -31.89 -27.73 -17.90
C MET A 327 -30.45 -27.17 -17.76
N ALA A 328 -29.35 -27.86 -17.45
CA ALA A 328 -28.97 -29.11 -16.79
C ALA A 328 -27.42 -29.03 -16.72
N LEU A 329 -26.82 -29.59 -15.67
CA LEU A 329 -25.39 -29.79 -15.49
C LEU A 329 -24.82 -30.82 -16.48
N SER A 330 -23.56 -30.69 -16.90
CA SER A 330 -22.54 -31.75 -16.68
C SER A 330 -21.15 -31.35 -17.22
N MET A 331 -20.13 -31.61 -16.40
CA MET A 331 -18.71 -31.71 -16.76
C MET A 331 -18.36 -33.09 -17.35
N ALA A 332 -17.08 -33.22 -17.75
CA ALA A 332 -16.26 -34.40 -18.12
C ALA A 332 -15.95 -34.48 -19.63
N ASP A 333 -14.76 -34.84 -20.12
CA ASP A 333 -13.38 -34.92 -19.59
C ASP A 333 -12.45 -35.23 -20.79
N LEU A 334 -11.21 -34.76 -20.73
CA LEU A 334 -9.94 -35.35 -21.19
C LEU A 334 -9.73 -35.95 -22.61
N SER A 335 -8.72 -35.36 -23.29
CA SER A 335 -7.49 -35.99 -23.84
C SER A 335 -7.37 -36.42 -25.32
N SER A 336 -6.11 -36.30 -25.80
CA SER A 336 -5.46 -36.80 -27.03
C SER A 336 -5.75 -36.00 -28.33
N SER A 337 -4.86 -35.23 -28.96
CA SER A 337 -3.44 -35.34 -29.40
C SER A 337 -3.33 -35.58 -30.92
N ILE A 338 -2.49 -34.75 -31.56
CA ILE A 338 -1.58 -35.09 -32.68
C ILE A 338 -2.06 -34.92 -34.15
N ALA A 339 -1.31 -34.03 -34.81
CA ALA A 339 -0.74 -34.04 -36.17
C ALA A 339 -1.52 -33.57 -37.41
N ASP A 340 -0.77 -32.73 -38.17
CA ASP A 340 -0.64 -32.65 -39.64
C ASP A 340 -1.87 -32.18 -40.43
N THR A 341 -1.80 -31.28 -41.42
CA THR A 341 -0.74 -30.94 -42.37
C THR A 341 -1.12 -29.63 -43.09
N SER A 342 -0.13 -28.81 -43.44
CA SER A 342 -0.23 -27.83 -44.55
C SER A 342 -0.09 -28.60 -45.90
N PRO A 343 -0.59 -28.10 -47.06
CA PRO A 343 0.14 -27.04 -47.79
C PRO A 343 -0.70 -26.05 -48.63
N TYR A 344 -0.08 -24.89 -48.87
CA TYR A 344 -0.09 -24.03 -50.08
C TYR A 344 -1.26 -24.07 -51.10
N ILE A 345 -1.77 -22.88 -51.48
CA ILE A 345 -1.66 -22.27 -52.84
C ILE A 345 -2.43 -20.92 -52.86
N CYS A 346 -1.71 -19.84 -53.17
CA CYS A 346 -2.19 -18.56 -53.75
C CYS A 346 -2.15 -18.69 -55.30
N PRO A 347 -2.73 -17.85 -56.19
CA PRO A 347 -3.14 -16.45 -55.99
C PRO A 347 -4.41 -15.99 -56.76
N ASN A 348 -4.91 -14.76 -56.55
CA ASN A 348 -5.08 -13.77 -57.62
C ASN A 348 -5.59 -12.39 -57.17
N LYS A 349 -5.03 -11.39 -57.85
CA LYS A 349 -5.35 -9.95 -57.87
C LYS A 349 -6.82 -9.68 -58.26
N CYS A 350 -7.38 -8.55 -57.80
CA CYS A 350 -7.84 -7.46 -58.69
C CYS A 350 -8.41 -6.26 -57.91
N HIS A 351 -7.88 -5.09 -58.29
CA HIS A 351 -8.32 -3.69 -58.13
C HIS A 351 -8.48 -3.05 -56.74
#